data_AF-A0AAX3EDB1-F1
#
_entry.id   AF-A0AAX3EDB1-F1
#
_cell.length_a   1.000
_cell.length_b   1.000
_cell.length_c   1.000
_cell.angle_alpha   90.00
_cell.angle_beta   90.00
_cell.angle_gamma   90.00
#
_symmetry.space_group_name_H-M   'P 1'
#
loop_
_entity.id
_entity.type
_entity.pdbx_description
1 polymer ?
#
loop_
_entity_poly.entity_id
_entity_poly.type
_entity_poly.pdbx_seq_one_letter_code
_entity_poly.pdbx_strand_id
1 'polypeptide(L)' 'MSDQPEGEMNRRRPVAIERIIPYGTGPAARRAAFREADRLWNEGTAARASFHPKYGVWAVLIFAGGVRRPPAD' A
#
# COMPACT_ATOMS: atom_id res chain seq x y z
N MET A 1 -38.91 -20.92 2.11
CA MET A 1 -39.44 -19.67 1.52
C MET A 1 -39.41 -18.65 2.65
N SER A 2 -38.49 -17.68 2.70
CA SER A 2 -37.95 -16.90 1.58
C SER A 2 -36.46 -16.64 1.72
N ASP A 3 -35.82 -16.67 0.55
CA ASP A 3 -34.52 -16.12 0.20
C ASP A 3 -34.30 -14.69 0.69
N GLN A 4 -33.14 -14.47 1.31
CA GLN A 4 -32.39 -13.21 1.19
C GLN A 4 -30.90 -13.55 1.10
N PRO A 5 -30.29 -13.56 -0.11
CA PRO A 5 -28.86 -13.72 -0.27
C PRO A 5 -28.25 -12.39 -0.74
N GLU A 6 -28.38 -11.29 0.00
CA GLU A 6 -27.96 -9.98 -0.52
C GLU A 6 -27.45 -9.07 0.60
N GLY A 7 -26.13 -9.02 0.71
CA GLY A 7 -25.44 -8.21 1.72
C GLY A 7 -23.94 -8.31 1.55
N GLU A 8 -23.51 -8.03 0.33
CA GLU A 8 -22.17 -7.72 -0.15
C GLU A 8 -21.24 -7.07 0.90
N MET A 9 -20.76 -7.88 1.84
CA MET A 9 -19.62 -7.53 2.65
C MET A 9 -18.37 -7.96 1.90
N ASN A 10 -18.12 -7.27 0.78
CA ASN A 10 -16.80 -7.04 0.23
C ASN A 10 -16.01 -6.20 1.26
N ARG A 11 -15.82 -6.76 2.46
CA ARG A 11 -14.81 -6.35 3.42
C ARG A 11 -13.51 -6.64 2.69
N ARG A 12 -13.03 -5.64 1.94
CA ARG A 12 -11.64 -5.58 1.49
C ARG A 12 -10.84 -5.96 2.72
N ARG A 13 -10.34 -7.21 2.76
CA ARG A 13 -9.57 -7.69 3.91
C ARG A 13 -8.53 -6.61 4.17
N PRO A 14 -8.33 -6.16 5.42
CA PRO A 14 -7.29 -5.19 5.69
C PRO A 14 -6.01 -5.76 5.09
N VAL A 15 -5.50 -5.07 4.07
CA VAL A 15 -4.26 -5.47 3.42
C VAL A 15 -3.20 -5.35 4.50
N ALA A 16 -2.74 -6.49 5.01
CA ALA A 16 -1.79 -6.50 6.11
C ALA A 16 -0.48 -5.89 5.61
N ILE A 17 0.01 -4.88 6.31
CA ILE A 17 1.34 -4.33 6.07
C ILE A 17 2.33 -5.36 6.61
N GLU A 18 3.14 -5.92 5.74
CA GLU A 18 4.18 -6.89 6.10
C GLU A 18 5.43 -6.17 6.59
N ARG A 19 5.80 -5.09 5.90
CA ARG A 19 7.06 -4.38 6.13
C ARG A 19 6.93 -2.89 5.86
N ILE A 20 7.71 -2.09 6.58
CA ILE A 20 7.84 -0.64 6.39
C ILE A 20 9.31 -0.29 6.18
N ILE A 21 9.64 0.41 5.11
CA ILE A 21 10.99 0.90 4.80
C ILE A 21 11.02 2.43 4.90
N PRO A 22 11.67 3.03 5.90
CA PRO A 22 11.73 4.48 6.06
C PRO A 22 12.78 5.12 5.14
N TYR A 23 12.45 6.29 4.58
CA TYR A 23 13.33 7.08 3.68
C TYR A 23 13.73 8.44 4.26
N GLY A 24 13.09 8.91 5.34
CA GLY A 24 13.36 10.20 5.96
C GLY A 24 12.38 11.30 5.55
N THR A 25 12.78 12.56 5.71
CA THR A 25 11.87 13.72 5.58
C THR A 25 12.10 14.50 4.27
N GLY A 26 11.10 15.31 3.89
CA GLY A 26 11.22 16.26 2.80
C GLY A 26 11.04 15.71 1.38
N PRO A 27 11.23 16.56 0.35
CA PRO A 27 10.92 16.21 -1.04
C PRO A 27 11.82 15.13 -1.64
N ALA A 28 13.08 15.04 -1.22
CA ALA A 28 14.01 14.02 -1.70
C ALA A 28 13.61 12.62 -1.20
N ALA A 29 13.29 12.50 0.09
CA ALA A 29 12.79 11.26 0.68
C ALA A 29 11.46 10.83 0.08
N ARG A 30 10.54 11.79 -0.19
CA ARG A 30 9.30 11.54 -0.93
C ARG A 30 9.59 10.86 -2.27
N ARG A 31 10.41 11.50 -3.12
CA ARG A 31 10.72 10.96 -4.46
C ARG A 31 11.39 9.59 -4.38
N ALA A 32 12.27 9.38 -3.42
CA ALA A 32 12.93 8.09 -3.20
C ALA A 32 11.91 6.99 -2.82
N ALA A 33 10.99 7.28 -1.89
CA ALA A 33 9.94 6.34 -1.50
C ALA A 33 9.01 6.00 -2.67
N PHE A 34 8.60 6.98 -3.49
CA PHE A 34 7.77 6.73 -4.66
C PHE A 34 8.47 5.87 -5.71
N ARG A 35 9.73 6.18 -6.04
CA ARG A 35 10.51 5.37 -6.99
C ARG A 35 10.70 3.93 -6.53
N GLU A 36 10.95 3.73 -5.23
CA GLU A 36 11.07 2.38 -4.69
C GLU A 36 9.75 1.63 -4.74
N ALA A 37 8.63 2.29 -4.37
CA ALA A 37 7.33 1.66 -4.46
C ALA A 37 6.99 1.24 -5.91
N ASP A 38 7.28 2.08 -6.90
CA ASP A 38 7.10 1.75 -8.31
C ASP A 38 8.03 0.61 -8.77
N ARG A 39 9.29 0.62 -8.32
CA ARG A 39 10.22 -0.47 -8.59
C ARG A 39 9.70 -1.81 -8.06
N LEU A 40 9.26 -1.84 -6.80
CA LEU A 40 8.71 -3.05 -6.17
C LEU A 40 7.48 -3.55 -6.92
N TRP A 41 6.60 -2.66 -7.37
CA TRP A 41 5.47 -3.03 -8.22
C TRP A 41 5.89 -3.69 -9.52
N ASN A 42 6.92 -3.16 -10.19
CA ASN A 42 7.44 -3.73 -11.43
C ASN A 42 8.11 -5.10 -11.20
N GLU A 43 8.62 -5.35 -9.99
CA GLU A 43 9.16 -6.64 -9.54
C GLU A 43 8.04 -7.59 -9.03
N GLY A 44 6.77 -7.18 -9.10
CA GLY A 44 5.61 -7.99 -8.67
C GLY A 44 5.33 -7.94 -7.16
N THR A 45 6.00 -7.06 -6.41
CA THR A 45 5.78 -6.85 -4.99
C THR A 45 4.82 -5.68 -4.76
N ALA A 46 3.71 -5.94 -4.05
CA ALA A 46 2.75 -4.91 -3.71
C ALA A 46 3.32 -3.92 -2.68
N ALA A 47 3.55 -2.67 -3.10
CA ALA A 47 4.13 -1.63 -2.26
C ALA A 47 3.42 -0.27 -2.40
N ARG A 48 3.56 0.63 -1.43
CA ARG A 48 3.06 2.01 -1.54
C ARG A 48 3.94 2.98 -0.78
N ALA A 49 4.27 4.09 -1.42
CA ALA A 49 4.84 5.24 -0.73
C ALA A 49 3.77 5.98 0.08
N SER A 50 4.05 6.25 1.35
CA SER A 50 3.15 7.01 2.23
C SER A 50 3.97 7.83 3.24
N PHE A 51 3.40 8.95 3.67
CA PHE A 51 3.92 9.70 4.82
C PHE A 51 3.43 9.02 6.11
N HIS A 52 4.35 8.71 7.02
CA HIS A 52 4.05 8.07 8.29
C HIS A 52 3.92 9.14 9.40
N PRO A 53 2.70 9.53 9.80
CA PRO A 53 2.47 10.71 10.65
C PRO A 53 3.11 10.58 12.03
N LYS A 54 3.13 9.38 12.63
CA LYS A 54 3.74 9.14 13.95
C LYS A 54 5.24 9.47 14.00
N TYR A 55 5.96 9.33 12.87
CA TYR A 55 7.41 9.47 12.81
C TYR A 55 7.84 10.65 11.94
N GLY A 56 6.92 11.33 11.26
CA GLY A 56 7.22 12.46 10.40
C GLY A 56 8.05 12.11 9.14
N VAL A 57 8.07 10.85 8.71
CA VAL A 57 8.92 10.38 7.59
C VAL A 57 8.11 9.85 6.42
N TRP A 58 8.68 9.95 5.22
CA TRP A 58 8.27 9.16 4.07
C TRP A 58 8.75 7.72 4.23
N ALA A 59 7.88 6.78 3.90
CA ALA A 59 8.17 5.35 3.95
C ALA A 59 7.50 4.60 2.80
N VAL A 60 8.03 3.43 2.50
CA VAL A 60 7.39 2.42 1.64
C VAL A 60 6.73 1.39 2.53
N LEU A 61 5.43 1.18 2.34
CA LEU A 61 4.65 0.12 2.95
C LEU A 61 4.63 -1.06 1.97
N ILE A 62 5.09 -2.23 2.41
CA ILE A 62 4.99 -3.48 1.65
C ILE A 62 3.83 -4.27 2.21
N PHE A 63 2.98 -4.77 1.32
CA PHE A 63 1.74 -5.43 1.67
C PHE A 63 1.85 -6.95 1.49
N ALA A 64 1.40 -7.69 2.50
CA ALA A 64 1.26 -9.14 2.39
C ALA A 64 0.08 -9.49 1.47
N GLY A 65 0.29 -10.46 0.57
CA GLY A 65 -0.80 -11.15 -0.12
C GLY A 65 -1.22 -10.63 -1.49
N GLY A 66 -0.28 -10.17 -2.32
CA GLY A 66 -0.54 -9.98 -3.75
C GLY A 66 -1.65 -8.97 -4.04
N VAL A 67 -1.54 -7.77 -3.47
CA VAL A 67 -2.45 -6.66 -3.80
C VAL A 67 -2.27 -6.36 -5.30
N ARG A 68 -3.37 -6.25 -6.04
CA ARG A 68 -3.30 -5.77 -7.44
C ARG A 68 -3.02 -4.27 -7.43
N ARG A 69 -2.18 -3.81 -8.37
CA ARG A 69 -1.87 -2.40 -8.56
C ARG A 69 -3.19 -1.65 -8.76
N PRO A 70 -3.55 -0.66 -7.91
CA PRO A 70 -4.67 0.20 -8.21
C PRO A 70 -4.36 0.96 -9.52
N PRO A 71 -5.35 1.19 -10.39
CA PRO A 71 -5.12 1.95 -11.61
C PRO A 71 -4.55 3.32 -11.25
N ALA A 72 -3.52 3.74 -11.99
CA ALA A 72 -3.03 5.11 -11.93
C ALA A 72 -4.11 5.98 -12.59
N ASP A 73 -4.78 6.82 -11.81
CA ASP A 73 -5.53 7.98 -12.31
C ASP A 73 -4.57 9.04 -12.85
#